data_AF-A0AAW7JVN3-F1
#
_entry.id   AF-A0AAW7JVN3-F1
#
_cell.length_a   1.000
_cell.length_b   1.000
_cell.length_c   1.000
_cell.angle_alpha   90.00
_cell.angle_beta   90.00
_cell.angle_gamma   90.00
#
_symmetry.space_group_name_H-M   'P 1'
#
loop_
_entity.id
_entity.type
_entity.pdbx_description
1 polymer ?
#
loop_
_entity_poly.entity_id
_entity_poly.type
_entity_poly.pdbx_seq_one_letter_code
_entity_poly.pdbx_strand_id
1 'polypeptide(L)'
;MEGYGDVINLLLDSVRGDGVTTASGKASYDLDKAVLQLNRGGLSWNGKMNLGQDADLKYSFLDHNSQIPTGIHGFIKFNPEQVIQTKLALQSWSDVANVHFTEVGPTEKANITLGNYSLTSTGQEAGGQAYTSTSYYSDGKIVNAGTWYNYNVDNIREPGTMEYGRLTLAHELGHALGLSHPADYNAGRGNTFKADAVYGEDTRQFSIMSYWDETQSGADHQGHYGLTPLVDDIAAIQRLYGANMSTRTEDNTYGFNSNTDRDSFTLADSSDQKVFSVWDAGGNDTFDFSGYSVDQRINLEATSFSDVGGLKANVSIAAGVTIENAIGGSGNDVIIGNEANNELRGGAGNDVLFGGEGADKLWGGSGSDIFVYGRATDSTPANPDWIMDFEGGIDKIDLSVFHAETGGIHFVDHFSGYAGEALLTYDPDTNISDLAVNIGGAEAIPDFLVKIVGQPMQATDFIV
;
A
#
# COMPACT_ATOMS: atom_id res chain seq x y z
N MET A 1 -24.03 7.84 -2.07
CA MET A 1 -22.98 7.60 -3.06
C MET A 1 -23.43 8.16 -4.40
N GLU A 2 -22.49 8.78 -5.09
CA GLU A 2 -22.64 9.44 -6.38
C GLU A 2 -22.13 8.58 -7.54
N GLY A 3 -21.83 7.29 -7.31
CA GLY A 3 -21.38 6.36 -8.36
C GLY A 3 -20.03 6.78 -8.92
N TYR A 4 -19.98 7.21 -10.19
CA TYR A 4 -18.76 7.69 -10.85
C TYR A 4 -18.03 8.81 -10.09
N GLY A 5 -18.75 9.68 -9.39
CA GLY A 5 -18.13 10.74 -8.58
C GLY A 5 -17.26 10.19 -7.44
N ASP A 6 -17.70 9.11 -6.79
CA ASP A 6 -16.96 8.46 -5.71
C ASP A 6 -15.70 7.76 -6.23
N VAL A 7 -15.79 7.12 -7.41
CA VAL A 7 -14.65 6.50 -8.10
C VAL A 7 -13.57 7.53 -8.41
N ILE A 8 -13.94 8.66 -9.01
CA ILE A 8 -12.97 9.71 -9.37
C ILE A 8 -12.31 10.32 -8.13
N ASN A 9 -13.07 10.53 -7.05
CA ASN A 9 -12.48 11.05 -5.82
C ASN A 9 -11.43 10.09 -5.24
N LEU A 10 -11.67 8.78 -5.26
CA LEU A 10 -10.69 7.80 -4.79
C LEU A 10 -9.45 7.69 -5.70
N LEU A 11 -9.62 7.74 -7.02
CA LEU A 11 -8.48 7.79 -7.95
C LEU A 11 -7.61 9.03 -7.72
N LEU A 12 -8.22 10.18 -7.42
CA LEU A 12 -7.50 11.43 -7.18
C LEU A 12 -6.72 11.47 -5.87
N ASP A 13 -7.11 10.68 -4.85
CA ASP A 13 -6.44 10.67 -3.54
C ASP A 13 -5.00 10.16 -3.59
N SER A 14 -4.65 9.39 -4.62
CA SER A 14 -3.30 8.83 -4.81
C SER A 14 -2.41 9.67 -5.75
N VAL A 15 -2.94 10.76 -6.31
CA VAL A 15 -2.22 11.59 -7.28
C VAL A 15 -1.11 12.39 -6.58
N ARG A 16 0.13 12.19 -7.03
CA ARG A 16 1.34 12.90 -6.59
C ARG A 16 2.26 13.23 -7.76
N GLY A 17 3.13 14.21 -7.59
CA GLY A 17 4.12 14.64 -8.58
C GLY A 17 4.01 16.10 -9.01
N ASP A 18 4.75 16.44 -10.07
CA ASP A 18 4.89 17.83 -10.52
C ASP A 18 3.55 18.46 -10.88
N GLY A 19 3.30 19.66 -10.35
CA GLY A 19 2.06 20.40 -10.57
C GLY A 19 0.96 20.12 -9.55
N VAL A 20 1.13 19.12 -8.68
CA VAL A 20 0.23 18.83 -7.56
C VAL A 20 0.67 19.61 -6.33
N THR A 21 -0.27 20.28 -5.66
CA THR A 21 -0.04 20.88 -4.35
C THR A 21 -0.64 19.98 -3.29
N THR A 22 0.19 19.51 -2.36
CA THR A 22 -0.26 18.63 -1.28
C THR A 22 -1.17 19.36 -0.29
N ALA A 23 -1.92 18.60 0.53
CA ALA A 23 -2.76 19.16 1.60
C ALA A 23 -1.99 20.08 2.56
N SER A 24 -0.68 19.86 2.70
CA SER A 24 0.20 20.68 3.52
C SER A 24 0.64 22.02 2.89
N GLY A 25 0.37 22.21 1.60
CA GLY A 25 0.86 23.34 0.80
C GLY A 25 2.32 23.21 0.34
N LYS A 26 2.99 22.07 0.60
CA LYS A 26 4.31 21.76 0.03
C LYS A 26 4.20 21.21 -1.39
N ALA A 27 5.30 21.34 -2.14
CA ALA A 27 5.44 20.69 -3.43
C ALA A 27 5.27 19.17 -3.28
N SER A 28 4.54 18.58 -4.21
CA SER A 28 4.37 17.14 -4.30
C SER A 28 5.53 16.52 -5.09
N TYR A 29 6.10 15.43 -4.58
CA TYR A 29 7.08 14.64 -5.29
C TYR A 29 6.44 13.36 -5.79
N ASP A 30 6.76 12.98 -7.03
CA ASP A 30 6.49 11.62 -7.53
C ASP A 30 7.37 10.59 -6.80
N LEU A 31 7.09 9.31 -7.02
CA LEU A 31 7.80 8.21 -6.38
C LEU A 31 9.31 8.25 -6.68
N ASP A 32 9.70 8.53 -7.92
CA ASP A 32 11.11 8.58 -8.32
C ASP A 32 11.88 9.68 -7.56
N LYS A 33 11.30 10.87 -7.42
CA LYS A 33 11.92 11.96 -6.65
C LYS A 33 12.03 11.63 -5.17
N ALA A 34 11.01 11.02 -4.58
CA ALA A 34 11.05 10.59 -3.18
C ALA A 34 12.13 9.52 -2.96
N VAL A 35 12.21 8.52 -3.84
CA VAL A 35 13.27 7.49 -3.84
C VAL A 35 14.66 8.11 -3.92
N LEU A 36 14.85 9.10 -4.79
CA LEU A 36 16.13 9.82 -4.89
C LEU A 36 16.48 10.59 -3.62
N GLN A 37 15.49 11.08 -2.85
CA GLN A 37 15.73 11.69 -1.55
C GLN A 37 16.15 10.65 -0.50
N LEU A 38 15.42 9.54 -0.40
CA LEU A 38 15.73 8.43 0.52
C LEU A 38 17.10 7.81 0.23
N ASN A 39 17.51 7.77 -1.03
CA ASN A 39 18.83 7.28 -1.45
C ASN A 39 19.84 8.41 -1.74
N ARG A 40 19.65 9.65 -1.26
CA ARG A 40 20.51 10.81 -1.67
C ARG A 40 22.01 10.62 -1.43
N GLY A 41 22.39 9.82 -0.43
CA GLY A 41 23.79 9.49 -0.16
C GLY A 41 24.40 8.53 -1.19
N GLY A 42 23.54 7.78 -1.88
CA GLY A 42 23.89 6.69 -2.79
C GLY A 42 24.61 5.54 -2.10
N LEU A 43 24.49 5.40 -0.77
CA LEU A 43 25.29 4.50 0.05
C LEU A 43 24.61 3.13 0.16
N SER A 44 25.37 2.05 -0.02
CA SER A 44 24.88 0.68 0.13
C SER A 44 25.99 -0.29 0.54
N TRP A 45 25.63 -1.52 0.87
CA TRP A 45 26.59 -2.61 1.11
C TRP A 45 27.39 -3.02 -0.13
N ASN A 46 26.96 -2.59 -1.32
CA ASN A 46 27.59 -2.90 -2.60
C ASN A 46 28.45 -1.77 -3.17
N GLY A 47 28.48 -0.61 -2.49
CA GLY A 47 29.25 0.56 -2.92
C GLY A 47 28.38 1.68 -3.47
N LYS A 48 28.97 2.87 -3.59
CA LYS A 48 28.19 4.06 -3.95
C LYS A 48 27.59 3.93 -5.35
N MET A 49 26.28 4.12 -5.45
CA MET A 49 25.52 4.02 -6.69
C MET A 49 25.67 2.66 -7.42
N ASN A 50 26.09 1.61 -6.71
CA ASN A 50 26.08 0.24 -7.23
C ASN A 50 24.70 -0.38 -6.95
N LEU A 51 23.74 -0.04 -7.81
CA LEU A 51 22.30 -0.26 -7.63
C LEU A 51 21.86 -1.65 -8.12
N GLY A 52 20.75 -2.14 -7.57
CA GLY A 52 20.10 -3.39 -7.99
C GLY A 52 20.93 -4.65 -7.74
N GLN A 53 21.86 -4.62 -6.78
CA GLN A 53 22.74 -5.75 -6.49
C GLN A 53 22.36 -6.38 -5.15
N ASP A 54 22.27 -7.71 -5.12
CA ASP A 54 21.97 -8.48 -3.91
C ASP A 54 22.97 -8.22 -2.77
N ALA A 55 22.54 -8.41 -1.52
CA ALA A 55 23.40 -8.28 -0.36
C ALA A 55 23.19 -9.40 0.68
N ASP A 56 24.23 -10.21 0.89
CA ASP A 56 24.31 -11.18 1.99
C ASP A 56 24.89 -10.55 3.25
N LEU A 57 24.06 -10.34 4.27
CA LEU A 57 24.40 -9.60 5.48
C LEU A 57 24.30 -10.47 6.72
N LYS A 58 25.39 -10.52 7.49
CA LYS A 58 25.38 -11.09 8.83
C LYS A 58 24.88 -10.07 9.84
N TYR A 59 24.01 -10.47 10.76
CA TYR A 59 23.60 -9.62 11.88
C TYR A 59 23.84 -10.32 13.22
N SER A 60 24.06 -9.52 14.28
CA SER A 60 24.35 -10.04 15.61
C SER A 60 23.73 -9.18 16.71
N PHE A 61 23.02 -9.82 17.63
CA PHE A 61 22.58 -9.22 18.88
C PHE A 61 23.73 -9.27 19.88
N LEU A 62 24.28 -8.12 20.24
CA LEU A 62 25.43 -8.05 21.14
C LEU A 62 25.04 -8.45 22.58
N ASP A 63 25.98 -9.02 23.32
CA ASP A 63 25.88 -9.32 24.75
C ASP A 63 27.07 -8.73 25.53
N HIS A 64 27.17 -9.03 26.83
CA HIS A 64 28.24 -8.51 27.68
C HIS A 64 29.64 -9.08 27.35
N ASN A 65 29.73 -10.14 26.55
CA ASN A 65 30.99 -10.72 26.08
C ASN A 65 31.42 -10.12 24.73
N SER A 66 30.53 -9.42 24.04
CA SER A 66 30.81 -8.71 22.79
C SER A 66 31.79 -7.56 22.98
N GLN A 67 32.47 -7.18 21.90
CA GLN A 67 33.20 -5.91 21.85
C GLN A 67 32.21 -4.76 21.59
N ILE A 68 31.82 -4.07 22.66
CA ILE A 68 30.92 -2.92 22.57
C ILE A 68 31.69 -1.69 22.06
N PRO A 69 31.19 -0.97 21.04
CA PRO A 69 31.82 0.26 20.55
C PRO A 69 31.92 1.33 21.65
N THR A 70 33.02 2.09 21.63
CA THR A 70 33.37 3.03 22.71
C THR A 70 32.36 4.16 22.94
N GLY A 71 31.53 4.49 21.94
CA GLY A 71 30.48 5.51 22.05
C GLY A 71 29.20 5.04 22.74
N ILE A 72 29.11 3.76 23.10
CA ILE A 72 27.92 3.17 23.72
C ILE A 72 28.10 3.09 25.23
N HIS A 73 27.25 3.79 25.96
CA HIS A 73 27.33 3.88 27.42
C HIS A 73 26.05 3.30 28.07
N GLY A 74 26.24 2.59 29.18
CA GLY A 74 25.14 1.86 29.84
C GLY A 74 24.56 0.77 28.93
N PHE A 75 25.45 -0.01 28.29
CA PHE A 75 25.04 -1.07 27.36
C PHE A 75 24.13 -2.09 28.03
N ILE A 76 23.05 -2.43 27.33
CA ILE A 76 22.10 -3.47 27.74
C ILE A 76 21.85 -4.35 26.51
N LYS A 77 21.99 -5.67 26.66
CA LYS A 77 21.67 -6.61 25.57
C LYS A 77 20.17 -6.55 25.25
N PHE A 78 19.80 -6.95 24.04
CA PHE A 78 18.39 -7.06 23.67
C PHE A 78 17.65 -8.07 24.58
N ASN A 79 16.43 -7.72 24.96
CA ASN A 79 15.52 -8.65 25.62
C ASN A 79 14.88 -9.61 24.57
N PRO A 80 14.23 -10.71 24.99
CA PRO A 80 13.64 -11.67 24.05
C PRO A 80 12.62 -11.06 23.08
N GLU A 81 11.84 -10.08 23.53
CA GLU A 81 10.83 -9.40 22.70
C GLU A 81 11.47 -8.55 21.61
N GLN A 82 12.47 -7.73 21.95
CA GLN A 82 13.27 -6.97 20.99
C GLN A 82 13.92 -7.89 19.95
N VAL A 83 14.42 -9.06 20.35
CA VAL A 83 14.99 -10.06 19.41
C VAL A 83 13.94 -10.53 18.41
N ILE A 84 12.73 -10.90 18.88
CA ILE A 84 11.64 -11.37 18.01
C ILE A 84 11.23 -10.25 17.04
N GLN A 85 10.95 -9.05 17.55
CA GLN A 85 10.47 -7.92 16.76
C GLN A 85 11.52 -7.43 15.74
N THR A 86 12.81 -7.50 16.09
CA THR A 86 13.89 -7.20 15.13
C THR A 86 13.93 -8.20 14.00
N LYS A 87 13.76 -9.49 14.28
CA LYS A 87 13.77 -10.53 13.24
C LYS A 87 12.64 -10.34 12.24
N LEU A 88 11.46 -9.94 12.73
CA LEU A 88 10.34 -9.58 11.87
C LEU A 88 10.61 -8.30 11.06
N ALA A 89 11.26 -7.29 11.65
CA ALA A 89 11.69 -6.10 10.91
C ALA A 89 12.75 -6.42 9.82
N LEU A 90 13.75 -7.25 10.11
CA LEU A 90 14.71 -7.77 9.12
C LEU A 90 13.99 -8.54 8.02
N GLN A 91 13.05 -9.42 8.38
CA GLN A 91 12.24 -10.18 7.43
C GLN A 91 11.47 -9.25 6.49
N SER A 92 10.87 -8.16 7.01
CA SER A 92 10.12 -7.21 6.18
C SER A 92 10.99 -6.49 5.14
N TRP A 93 12.25 -6.21 5.44
CA TRP A 93 13.19 -5.66 4.45
C TRP A 93 13.62 -6.71 3.41
N SER A 94 13.86 -7.96 3.83
CA SER A 94 14.20 -9.05 2.91
C SER A 94 13.04 -9.52 2.06
N ASP A 95 11.80 -9.32 2.51
CA ASP A 95 10.61 -9.63 1.73
C ASP A 95 10.55 -8.77 0.46
N VAL A 96 10.97 -7.50 0.54
CA VAL A 96 10.76 -6.53 -0.55
C VAL A 96 11.98 -6.33 -1.45
N ALA A 97 13.18 -6.70 -1.00
CA ALA A 97 14.42 -6.53 -1.76
C ALA A 97 15.39 -7.71 -1.59
N ASN A 98 16.35 -7.88 -2.50
CA ASN A 98 17.33 -8.97 -2.47
C ASN A 98 18.41 -8.76 -1.39
N VAL A 99 17.98 -8.74 -0.14
CA VAL A 99 18.83 -8.65 1.05
C VAL A 99 18.61 -9.91 1.87
N HIS A 100 19.68 -10.66 2.11
CA HIS A 100 19.63 -11.93 2.83
C HIS A 100 20.31 -11.80 4.19
N PHE A 101 19.55 -12.01 5.26
CA PHE A 101 20.04 -11.87 6.62
C PHE A 101 20.40 -13.22 7.25
N THR A 102 21.61 -13.32 7.78
CA THR A 102 22.08 -14.49 8.55
C THR A 102 22.45 -14.07 9.97
N GLU A 103 21.79 -14.65 10.97
CA GLU A 103 22.16 -14.43 12.37
C GLU A 103 23.49 -15.13 12.69
N VAL A 104 24.38 -14.44 13.40
CA VAL A 104 25.62 -15.01 13.95
C VAL A 104 25.73 -14.75 15.44
N GLY A 105 26.61 -15.48 16.14
CA GLY A 105 26.79 -15.35 17.58
C GLY A 105 27.19 -13.94 18.04
N PRO A 106 26.98 -13.60 19.33
CA PRO A 106 27.16 -12.26 19.87
C PRO A 106 28.62 -11.74 19.78
N THR A 107 29.60 -12.63 19.71
CA THR A 107 31.03 -12.29 19.61
C THR A 107 31.60 -12.47 18.20
N GLU A 108 30.78 -12.94 17.26
CA GLU A 108 31.18 -13.12 15.86
C GLU A 108 31.11 -11.81 15.08
N LYS A 109 31.91 -11.71 14.01
CA LYS A 109 31.88 -10.54 13.14
C LYS A 109 30.59 -10.51 12.33
N ALA A 110 29.81 -9.45 12.49
CA ALA A 110 28.60 -9.17 11.73
C ALA A 110 28.72 -7.88 10.91
N ASN A 111 27.90 -7.75 9.87
CA ASN A 111 27.70 -6.53 9.10
C ASN A 111 26.90 -5.52 9.94
N ILE A 112 25.78 -6.00 10.51
CA ILE A 112 24.87 -5.22 11.33
C ILE A 112 24.96 -5.71 12.78
N THR A 113 25.22 -4.81 13.72
CA THR A 113 25.19 -5.13 15.16
C THR A 113 24.04 -4.39 15.84
N LEU A 114 23.41 -5.05 16.82
CA LEU A 114 22.26 -4.50 17.53
C LEU A 114 22.51 -4.51 19.04
N GLY A 115 22.10 -3.45 19.72
CA GLY A 115 22.20 -3.35 21.17
C GLY A 115 21.50 -2.13 21.74
N ASN A 116 21.29 -2.13 23.05
CA ASN A 116 20.70 -0.98 23.73
C ASN A 116 21.77 -0.13 24.43
N TYR A 117 21.43 1.14 24.66
CA TYR A 117 22.17 2.06 25.52
C TYR A 117 21.20 2.70 26.53
N SER A 118 21.73 3.24 27.62
CA SER A 118 20.92 3.90 28.65
C SER A 118 21.57 5.16 29.22
N LEU A 119 22.86 5.38 28.94
CA LEU A 119 23.62 6.49 29.49
C LEU A 119 24.26 7.32 28.38
N THR A 120 24.52 8.58 28.70
CA THR A 120 25.42 9.47 27.95
C THR A 120 26.88 9.19 28.32
N SER A 121 27.82 9.79 27.58
CA SER A 121 29.26 9.71 27.88
C SER A 121 29.66 10.29 29.25
N THR A 122 28.79 11.07 29.87
CA THR A 122 28.99 11.64 31.22
C THR A 122 28.31 10.82 32.33
N GLY A 123 27.66 9.71 31.99
CA GLY A 123 26.96 8.84 32.94
C GLY A 123 25.57 9.33 33.35
N GLN A 124 25.03 10.37 32.70
CA GLN A 124 23.62 10.77 32.83
C GLN A 124 22.71 9.88 31.99
N GLU A 125 21.42 9.81 32.31
CA GLU A 125 20.43 9.10 31.48
C GLU A 125 20.41 9.63 30.05
N ALA A 126 20.39 8.72 29.09
CA ALA A 126 20.31 9.04 27.68
C ALA A 126 18.90 9.52 27.29
N GLY A 127 18.84 10.55 26.44
CA GLY A 127 17.63 10.97 25.73
C GLY A 127 17.56 10.39 24.31
N GLY A 128 16.51 10.73 23.56
CA GLY A 128 16.26 10.18 22.22
C GLY A 128 15.70 8.75 22.25
N GLN A 129 15.38 8.19 21.07
CA GLN A 129 14.79 6.85 20.97
C GLN A 129 15.80 5.82 20.44
N ALA A 130 16.38 6.08 19.28
CA ALA A 130 17.38 5.21 18.68
C ALA A 130 18.27 6.01 17.73
N TYR A 131 19.33 5.37 17.25
CA TYR A 131 20.14 5.86 16.14
C TYR A 131 20.95 4.73 15.51
N THR A 132 21.33 4.93 14.26
CA THR A 132 22.25 4.05 13.53
C THR A 132 23.59 4.73 13.33
N SER A 133 24.66 4.02 13.68
CA SER A 133 26.05 4.42 13.41
C SER A 133 26.61 3.57 12.27
N THR A 134 26.89 4.21 11.13
CA THR A 134 27.41 3.51 9.93
C THR A 134 28.79 4.01 9.55
N SER A 135 29.70 3.09 9.25
CA SER A 135 31.03 3.39 8.73
C SER A 135 31.09 3.10 7.23
N TYR A 136 31.81 3.95 6.48
CA TYR A 136 31.92 3.84 5.03
C TYR A 136 33.38 3.80 4.58
N TYR A 137 33.66 3.06 3.51
CA TYR A 137 34.87 3.25 2.73
C TYR A 137 34.78 4.57 1.93
N SER A 138 35.91 5.03 1.40
CA SER A 138 35.98 6.26 0.60
C SER A 138 35.13 6.22 -0.68
N ASP A 139 34.81 5.02 -1.16
CA ASP A 139 33.92 4.77 -2.31
C ASP A 139 32.43 4.70 -1.91
N GLY A 140 32.09 5.02 -0.65
CA GLY A 140 30.73 5.01 -0.12
C GLY A 140 30.14 3.64 0.15
N LYS A 141 30.93 2.55 0.04
CA LYS A 141 30.51 1.21 0.47
C LYS A 141 30.40 1.14 2.00
N ILE A 142 29.29 0.60 2.50
CA ILE A 142 29.11 0.34 3.93
C ILE A 142 30.11 -0.73 4.40
N VAL A 143 30.78 -0.44 5.52
CA VAL A 143 31.76 -1.34 6.16
C VAL A 143 31.13 -2.10 7.32
N ASN A 144 30.44 -1.38 8.18
CA ASN A 144 29.73 -1.87 9.36
C ASN A 144 28.61 -0.88 9.69
N ALA A 145 27.52 -1.39 10.26
CA ALA A 145 26.44 -0.59 10.82
C ALA A 145 26.09 -1.13 12.21
N GLY A 146 25.94 -0.22 13.18
CA GLY A 146 25.43 -0.54 14.51
C GLY A 146 24.13 0.21 14.75
N THR A 147 23.08 -0.50 15.13
CA THR A 147 21.78 0.10 15.48
C THR A 147 21.62 0.08 17.00
N TRP A 148 21.34 1.25 17.58
CA TRP A 148 21.40 1.48 19.02
C TRP A 148 20.09 2.07 19.53
N TYR A 149 19.52 1.45 20.57
CA TYR A 149 18.18 1.80 21.05
C TYR A 149 18.22 2.19 22.53
N ASN A 150 17.52 3.26 22.88
CA ASN A 150 17.53 3.81 24.24
C ASN A 150 16.62 2.98 25.15
N TYR A 151 17.23 2.18 26.02
CA TYR A 151 16.50 1.29 26.93
C TYR A 151 15.67 2.04 27.99
N ASN A 152 15.88 3.35 28.14
CA ASN A 152 15.07 4.17 29.05
C ASN A 152 13.65 4.42 28.51
N VAL A 153 13.39 4.14 27.23
CA VAL A 153 12.09 4.38 26.58
C VAL A 153 11.25 3.10 26.57
N ASP A 154 9.99 3.21 27.00
CA ASP A 154 9.06 2.06 27.16
C ASP A 154 8.84 1.31 25.85
N ASN A 155 8.56 2.03 24.76
CA ASN A 155 8.33 1.41 23.44
C ASN A 155 9.55 0.64 22.91
N ILE A 156 10.77 1.02 23.29
CA ILE A 156 11.99 0.32 22.93
C ILE A 156 12.11 -1.00 23.69
N ARG A 157 11.65 -1.03 24.95
CA ARG A 157 11.68 -2.24 25.78
C ARG A 157 10.56 -3.22 25.42
N GLU A 158 9.42 -2.70 24.95
CA GLU A 158 8.19 -3.45 24.70
C GLU A 158 7.69 -3.29 23.25
N PRO A 159 8.54 -3.57 22.23
CA PRO A 159 8.19 -3.29 20.83
C PRO A 159 7.12 -4.23 20.25
N GLY A 160 6.76 -5.31 20.93
CA GLY A 160 5.71 -6.24 20.52
C GLY A 160 4.30 -5.80 20.95
N THR A 161 4.21 -4.88 21.91
CA THR A 161 2.94 -4.28 22.38
C THR A 161 2.84 -2.80 22.06
N MET A 162 3.96 -2.12 21.82
CA MET A 162 4.02 -0.71 21.43
C MET A 162 4.57 -0.57 20.01
N GLU A 163 3.67 -0.35 19.05
CA GLU A 163 3.95 -0.29 17.61
C GLU A 163 5.12 0.64 17.24
N TYR A 164 5.23 1.80 17.90
CA TYR A 164 6.32 2.74 17.66
C TYR A 164 7.71 2.13 17.91
N GLY A 165 7.81 1.17 18.83
CA GLY A 165 9.03 0.41 19.07
C GLY A 165 9.43 -0.45 17.88
N ARG A 166 8.46 -1.19 17.30
CA ARG A 166 8.66 -1.99 16.09
C ARG A 166 8.94 -1.13 14.86
N LEU A 167 8.23 0.00 14.69
CA LEU A 167 8.55 1.03 13.69
C LEU A 167 10.01 1.48 13.83
N THR A 168 10.46 1.80 15.05
CA THR A 168 11.83 2.27 15.30
C THR A 168 12.87 1.21 14.95
N LEU A 169 12.62 -0.07 15.26
CA LEU A 169 13.49 -1.17 14.82
C LEU A 169 13.62 -1.21 13.29
N ALA A 170 12.49 -1.16 12.56
CA ALA A 170 12.49 -1.19 11.10
C ALA A 170 13.17 0.05 10.49
N HIS A 171 12.94 1.22 11.05
CA HIS A 171 13.54 2.50 10.65
C HIS A 171 15.07 2.48 10.75
N GLU A 172 15.61 2.09 11.91
CA GLU A 172 17.06 2.05 12.09
C GLU A 172 17.73 0.98 11.20
N LEU A 173 17.03 -0.12 10.93
CA LEU A 173 17.48 -1.09 9.93
C LEU A 173 17.49 -0.50 8.51
N GLY A 174 16.53 0.35 8.16
CA GLY A 174 16.55 1.12 6.91
C GLY A 174 17.81 1.98 6.77
N HIS A 175 18.22 2.66 7.85
CA HIS A 175 19.51 3.38 7.89
C HIS A 175 20.71 2.45 7.76
N ALA A 176 20.70 1.29 8.43
CA ALA A 176 21.77 0.29 8.33
C ALA A 176 21.89 -0.31 6.92
N LEU A 177 20.82 -0.24 6.13
CA LEU A 177 20.77 -0.63 4.72
C LEU A 177 21.07 0.51 3.74
N GLY A 178 21.24 1.74 4.23
CA GLY A 178 21.67 2.88 3.41
C GLY A 178 20.58 3.89 3.06
N LEU A 179 19.36 3.72 3.58
CA LEU A 179 18.31 4.73 3.46
C LEU A 179 18.61 5.92 4.38
N SER A 180 18.19 7.11 3.95
CA SER A 180 18.23 8.34 4.73
C SER A 180 16.80 8.74 5.11
N HIS A 181 16.62 9.63 6.08
CA HIS A 181 15.32 10.33 6.24
C HIS A 181 14.95 11.03 4.93
N PRO A 182 13.68 11.21 4.57
CA PRO A 182 13.25 11.93 3.36
C PRO A 182 13.88 13.32 3.10
N ALA A 183 14.35 14.03 4.13
CA ALA A 183 15.14 15.26 3.96
C ALA A 183 16.29 15.39 4.98
N ASP A 184 17.07 16.46 4.90
CA ASP A 184 18.20 16.72 5.81
C ASP A 184 17.73 17.32 7.14
N TYR A 185 17.10 16.49 7.95
CA TYR A 185 16.79 16.77 9.35
C TYR A 185 17.21 15.59 10.22
N ASN A 186 17.46 15.89 11.49
CA ASN A 186 17.86 14.91 12.51
C ASN A 186 17.31 15.28 13.88
N ALA A 187 17.06 14.28 14.72
CA ALA A 187 16.53 14.47 16.07
C ALA A 187 17.37 15.46 16.90
N GLY A 188 16.72 16.17 17.83
CA GLY A 188 17.39 17.11 18.74
C GLY A 188 17.69 18.50 18.16
N ARG A 189 17.26 18.80 16.93
CA ARG A 189 17.44 20.11 16.28
C ARG A 189 16.22 21.05 16.34
N GLY A 190 15.13 20.62 16.98
CA GLY A 190 13.89 21.41 17.08
C GLY A 190 13.13 21.53 15.76
N ASN A 191 13.25 20.53 14.89
CA ASN A 191 12.70 20.54 13.54
C ASN A 191 11.16 20.54 13.55
N THR A 192 10.56 21.11 12.51
CA THR A 192 9.12 21.07 12.24
C THR A 192 8.87 20.67 10.80
N PHE A 193 7.78 19.96 10.53
CA PHE A 193 7.38 19.60 9.16
C PHE A 193 7.39 20.82 8.23
N LYS A 194 6.79 21.94 8.69
CA LYS A 194 6.72 23.18 7.92
C LYS A 194 8.10 23.68 7.47
N ALA A 195 9.09 23.69 8.36
CA ALA A 195 10.40 24.24 8.08
C ALA A 195 11.34 23.25 7.36
N ASP A 196 11.25 21.96 7.69
CA ASP A 196 12.33 21.01 7.42
C ASP A 196 11.96 19.89 6.44
N ALA A 197 10.67 19.57 6.25
CA ALA A 197 10.26 18.66 5.18
C ALA A 197 10.40 19.33 3.81
N VAL A 198 10.98 18.63 2.84
CA VAL A 198 11.25 19.18 1.50
C VAL A 198 10.04 19.08 0.58
N TYR A 199 9.24 18.02 0.73
CA TYR A 199 8.06 17.72 -0.09
C TYR A 199 6.90 17.25 0.80
N GLY A 200 5.68 17.26 0.28
CA GLY A 200 4.48 17.00 1.08
C GLY A 200 4.28 15.54 1.49
N GLU A 201 4.84 14.61 0.72
CA GLU A 201 4.83 13.16 0.98
C GLU A 201 5.94 12.70 1.94
N ASP A 202 6.72 13.62 2.50
CA ASP A 202 7.62 13.31 3.62
C ASP A 202 6.81 13.11 4.90
N THR A 203 6.12 11.97 5.01
CA THR A 203 5.32 11.59 6.17
C THR A 203 5.30 10.07 6.35
N ARG A 204 4.83 9.61 7.51
CA ARG A 204 4.60 8.20 7.83
C ARG A 204 3.43 7.56 7.06
N GLN A 205 2.77 8.30 6.17
CA GLN A 205 1.91 7.70 5.15
C GLN A 205 2.75 6.98 4.08
N PHE A 206 3.89 7.56 3.69
CA PHE A 206 4.67 7.11 2.53
C PHE A 206 5.97 6.40 2.90
N SER A 207 6.58 6.79 4.02
CA SER A 207 7.89 6.29 4.44
C SER A 207 8.01 6.17 5.95
N ILE A 208 8.39 4.99 6.44
CA ILE A 208 8.78 4.78 7.84
C ILE A 208 10.06 5.54 8.19
N MET A 209 10.82 6.00 7.19
CA MET A 209 12.00 6.84 7.38
C MET A 209 11.65 8.30 7.70
N SER A 210 10.37 8.69 7.63
CA SER A 210 9.93 10.04 8.01
C SER A 210 9.77 10.20 9.53
N TYR A 211 9.96 11.44 10.00
CA TYR A 211 9.66 11.84 11.38
C TYR A 211 8.27 12.42 11.54
N TRP A 212 7.58 12.67 10.44
CA TRP A 212 6.37 13.45 10.42
C TRP A 212 5.14 12.56 10.35
N ASP A 213 4.14 12.90 11.16
CA ASP A 213 2.88 12.16 11.20
C ASP A 213 2.17 12.21 9.83
N GLU A 214 1.51 11.12 9.50
CA GLU A 214 0.71 10.89 8.31
C GLU A 214 -0.35 11.99 8.08
N THR A 215 -0.83 12.60 9.16
CA THR A 215 -1.81 13.69 9.11
C THR A 215 -1.30 14.92 8.37
N GLN A 216 0.03 15.12 8.26
CA GLN A 216 0.60 16.22 7.48
C GLN A 216 0.32 16.07 5.98
N SER A 217 0.16 14.85 5.48
CA SER A 217 -0.20 14.55 4.08
C SER A 217 -1.69 14.25 3.88
N GLY A 218 -2.49 14.28 4.95
CA GLY A 218 -3.94 14.14 4.91
C GLY A 218 -4.47 12.72 5.17
N ALA A 219 -3.59 11.79 5.52
CA ALA A 219 -3.94 10.47 6.09
C ALA A 219 -4.36 10.59 7.56
N ASP A 220 -4.90 9.52 8.12
CA ASP A 220 -5.23 9.41 9.55
C ASP A 220 -5.10 7.95 9.97
N HIS A 221 -4.05 7.63 10.72
CA HIS A 221 -3.79 6.28 11.20
C HIS A 221 -4.28 6.07 12.64
N GLN A 222 -4.95 7.06 13.23
CA GLN A 222 -5.52 7.01 14.59
C GLN A 222 -4.51 6.60 15.69
N GLY A 223 -3.23 6.90 15.48
CA GLY A 223 -2.15 6.56 16.41
C GLY A 223 -1.51 5.17 16.20
N HIS A 224 -1.92 4.46 15.15
CA HIS A 224 -1.24 3.26 14.66
C HIS A 224 -0.07 3.61 13.73
N TYR A 225 0.89 2.70 13.59
CA TYR A 225 2.10 2.92 12.81
C TYR A 225 2.38 1.79 11.81
N GLY A 226 2.96 2.17 10.66
CA GLY A 226 3.55 1.20 9.73
C GLY A 226 4.70 0.43 10.39
N LEU A 227 4.59 -0.90 10.43
CA LEU A 227 5.59 -1.77 11.09
C LEU A 227 6.62 -2.36 10.11
N THR A 228 6.39 -2.16 8.82
CA THR A 228 7.18 -2.64 7.68
C THR A 228 7.45 -1.48 6.72
N PRO A 229 8.38 -1.62 5.75
CA PRO A 229 8.62 -0.61 4.73
C PRO A 229 7.32 -0.19 4.02
N LEU A 230 7.12 1.12 3.85
CA LEU A 230 5.99 1.70 3.13
C LEU A 230 6.36 1.99 1.67
N VAL A 231 5.42 2.51 0.87
CA VAL A 231 5.54 2.60 -0.60
C VAL A 231 6.84 3.24 -1.09
N ASP A 232 7.29 4.35 -0.48
CA ASP A 232 8.52 5.03 -0.89
C ASP A 232 9.77 4.27 -0.40
N ASP A 233 9.67 3.59 0.76
CA ASP A 233 10.75 2.79 1.31
C ASP A 233 11.01 1.54 0.47
N ILE A 234 9.93 0.87 0.03
CA ILE A 234 9.99 -0.31 -0.83
C ILE A 234 10.70 0.05 -2.14
N ALA A 235 10.25 1.10 -2.82
CA ALA A 235 10.90 1.54 -4.04
C ALA A 235 12.37 1.95 -3.82
N ALA A 236 12.68 2.60 -2.70
CA ALA A 236 14.04 3.04 -2.38
C ALA A 236 14.99 1.89 -2.04
N ILE A 237 14.52 0.85 -1.34
CA ILE A 237 15.36 -0.29 -1.01
C ILE A 237 15.54 -1.21 -2.23
N GLN A 238 14.51 -1.38 -3.05
CA GLN A 238 14.60 -2.10 -4.33
C GLN A 238 15.54 -1.41 -5.31
N ARG A 239 15.58 -0.07 -5.32
CA ARG A 239 16.58 0.66 -6.09
C ARG A 239 18.01 0.30 -5.67
N LEU A 240 18.28 0.13 -4.37
CA LEU A 240 19.61 -0.21 -3.89
C LEU A 240 19.97 -1.67 -4.15
N TYR A 241 19.06 -2.60 -3.90
CA TYR A 241 19.38 -4.03 -3.82
C TYR A 241 18.66 -4.93 -4.84
N GLY A 242 17.72 -4.39 -5.61
CA GLY A 242 16.86 -5.16 -6.51
C GLY A 242 15.62 -5.65 -5.80
N ALA A 243 14.52 -5.76 -6.55
CA ALA A 243 13.25 -6.28 -6.06
C ALA A 243 13.30 -7.79 -5.83
N ASN A 244 12.74 -8.26 -4.72
CA ASN A 244 12.69 -9.68 -4.41
C ASN A 244 11.48 -10.34 -5.10
N MET A 245 11.75 -10.94 -6.25
CA MET A 245 10.74 -11.62 -7.08
C MET A 245 10.43 -13.06 -6.60
N SER A 246 10.86 -13.45 -5.40
CA SER A 246 10.56 -14.77 -4.81
C SER A 246 9.61 -14.72 -3.62
N THR A 247 9.26 -13.51 -3.18
CA THR A 247 8.36 -13.29 -2.05
C THR A 247 6.94 -13.33 -2.55
N ARG A 248 6.12 -14.25 -2.01
CA ARG A 248 4.67 -14.30 -2.26
C ARG A 248 4.41 -14.41 -3.76
N THR A 249 4.63 -15.62 -4.28
CA THR A 249 4.49 -15.93 -5.72
C THR A 249 3.28 -16.83 -5.99
N GLU A 250 2.53 -17.09 -4.92
CA GLU A 250 1.36 -17.93 -4.83
C GLU A 250 0.15 -17.05 -4.54
N ASP A 251 -1.07 -17.56 -4.70
CA ASP A 251 -2.27 -16.78 -4.39
C ASP A 251 -2.31 -16.38 -2.90
N ASN A 252 -2.11 -15.10 -2.64
CA ASN A 252 -2.01 -14.55 -1.29
C ASN A 252 -3.23 -13.73 -0.90
N THR A 253 -3.62 -13.84 0.37
CA THR A 253 -4.70 -13.04 0.96
C THR A 253 -4.11 -12.10 2.01
N TYR A 254 -4.40 -10.82 1.89
CA TYR A 254 -3.99 -9.75 2.80
C TYR A 254 -5.21 -9.23 3.56
N GLY A 255 -5.08 -8.99 4.85
CA GLY A 255 -6.19 -8.58 5.73
C GLY A 255 -6.75 -9.75 6.53
N PHE A 256 -8.08 -9.90 6.54
CA PHE A 256 -8.73 -11.07 7.13
C PHE A 256 -8.37 -12.33 6.36
N ASN A 257 -8.43 -13.48 7.04
CA ASN A 257 -8.13 -14.78 6.43
C ASN A 257 -6.73 -14.86 5.78
N SER A 258 -5.80 -14.00 6.20
CA SER A 258 -4.49 -13.90 5.56
C SER A 258 -3.69 -15.20 5.64
N ASN A 259 -2.99 -15.51 4.55
CA ASN A 259 -2.04 -16.62 4.44
C ASN A 259 -0.58 -16.15 4.33
N THR A 260 -0.31 -14.87 4.60
CA THR A 260 1.01 -14.25 4.37
C THR A 260 2.07 -14.65 5.40
N ASP A 261 1.66 -15.23 6.53
CA ASP A 261 2.50 -15.42 7.72
C ASP A 261 3.24 -14.12 8.11
N ARG A 262 2.56 -12.97 8.01
CA ARG A 262 3.05 -11.66 8.44
C ARG A 262 2.05 -10.99 9.37
N ASP A 263 2.51 -10.61 10.56
CA ASP A 263 1.74 -9.87 11.56
C ASP A 263 1.15 -8.55 11.02
N SER A 264 1.90 -7.90 10.13
CA SER A 264 1.57 -6.57 9.59
C SER A 264 0.52 -6.63 8.48
N PHE A 265 0.25 -7.82 7.92
CA PHE A 265 -0.72 -8.05 6.85
C PHE A 265 -1.92 -8.91 7.29
N THR A 266 -1.98 -9.31 8.56
CA THR A 266 -3.03 -10.18 9.10
C THR A 266 -3.96 -9.40 10.03
N LEU A 267 -5.26 -9.47 9.77
CA LEU A 267 -6.32 -8.96 10.64
C LEU A 267 -7.02 -10.14 11.31
N ALA A 268 -6.97 -10.20 12.64
CA ALA A 268 -7.58 -11.28 13.40
C ALA A 268 -9.06 -11.02 13.67
N ASP A 269 -9.43 -9.77 13.94
CA ASP A 269 -10.82 -9.35 14.15
C ASP A 269 -11.04 -7.87 13.77
N SER A 270 -12.28 -7.42 13.80
CA SER A 270 -12.72 -6.08 13.38
C SER A 270 -12.13 -4.92 14.18
N SER A 271 -11.45 -5.19 15.32
CA SER A 271 -10.78 -4.18 16.12
C SER A 271 -9.32 -3.98 15.75
N ASP A 272 -8.73 -4.90 14.98
CA ASP A 272 -7.38 -4.72 14.49
C ASP A 272 -7.32 -3.55 13.52
N GLN A 273 -6.30 -2.73 13.66
CA GLN A 273 -5.99 -1.59 12.80
C GLN A 273 -4.55 -1.74 12.34
N LYS A 274 -4.32 -1.71 11.02
CA LYS A 274 -3.00 -1.93 10.42
C LYS A 274 -2.69 -0.84 9.40
N VAL A 275 -1.40 -0.51 9.33
CA VAL A 275 -0.82 0.39 8.33
C VAL A 275 0.25 -0.40 7.60
N PHE A 276 0.12 -0.56 6.28
CA PHE A 276 1.06 -1.36 5.50
C PHE A 276 1.07 -1.01 4.02
N SER A 277 2.19 -1.30 3.36
CA SER A 277 2.30 -1.32 1.91
C SER A 277 2.60 -2.74 1.44
N VAL A 278 1.86 -3.23 0.47
CA VAL A 278 2.03 -4.59 -0.06
C VAL A 278 3.14 -4.64 -1.10
N TRP A 279 4.01 -5.63 -0.94
CA TRP A 279 4.89 -6.14 -1.99
C TRP A 279 4.45 -7.57 -2.29
N ASP A 280 4.18 -7.88 -3.54
CA ASP A 280 3.82 -9.22 -4.00
C ASP A 280 4.53 -9.45 -5.35
N ALA A 281 5.06 -10.65 -5.57
CA ALA A 281 5.83 -10.97 -6.78
C ALA A 281 5.01 -11.75 -7.81
N GLY A 282 3.77 -12.14 -7.48
CA GLY A 282 2.81 -12.71 -8.40
C GLY A 282 1.90 -13.74 -7.74
N GLY A 283 0.88 -14.16 -8.46
CA GLY A 283 -0.20 -14.96 -7.89
C GLY A 283 -1.51 -14.41 -8.42
N ASN A 284 -2.62 -14.86 -7.82
CA ASN A 284 -3.89 -14.18 -7.91
C ASN A 284 -4.32 -13.78 -6.50
N ASP A 285 -4.09 -12.52 -6.16
CA ASP A 285 -4.04 -12.05 -4.78
C ASP A 285 -5.31 -11.33 -4.38
N THR A 286 -5.58 -11.28 -3.09
CA THR A 286 -6.83 -10.75 -2.54
C THR A 286 -6.58 -9.80 -1.38
N PHE A 287 -7.14 -8.60 -1.45
CA PHE A 287 -7.42 -7.77 -0.28
C PHE A 287 -8.75 -8.22 0.33
N ASP A 288 -8.69 -8.87 1.49
CA ASP A 288 -9.86 -9.29 2.25
C ASP A 288 -10.05 -8.38 3.46
N PHE A 289 -10.99 -7.44 3.35
CA PHE A 289 -11.37 -6.51 4.40
C PHE A 289 -12.79 -6.77 4.91
N SER A 290 -13.27 -8.01 4.73
CA SER A 290 -14.66 -8.42 5.00
C SER A 290 -15.12 -8.34 6.45
N GLY A 291 -14.18 -8.38 7.40
CA GLY A 291 -14.49 -8.31 8.83
C GLY A 291 -14.85 -6.91 9.33
N TYR A 292 -14.71 -5.86 8.52
CA TYR A 292 -15.05 -4.49 8.91
C TYR A 292 -16.52 -4.13 8.63
N SER A 293 -17.02 -3.14 9.36
CA SER A 293 -18.41 -2.63 9.27
C SER A 293 -18.50 -1.13 9.06
N VAL A 294 -17.36 -0.48 8.89
CA VAL A 294 -17.24 0.93 8.54
C VAL A 294 -17.12 1.02 7.02
N ASP A 295 -17.55 2.15 6.46
CA ASP A 295 -17.35 2.46 5.04
C ASP A 295 -15.85 2.44 4.70
N GLN A 296 -15.48 1.77 3.62
CA GLN A 296 -14.10 1.59 3.15
C GLN A 296 -13.93 2.16 1.75
N ARG A 297 -12.68 2.47 1.40
CA ARG A 297 -12.31 2.87 0.04
C ARG A 297 -11.10 2.07 -0.38
N ILE A 298 -11.29 1.10 -1.27
CA ILE A 298 -10.30 0.11 -1.67
C ILE A 298 -9.90 0.39 -3.12
N ASN A 299 -8.61 0.58 -3.36
CA ASN A 299 -8.05 0.79 -4.69
C ASN A 299 -6.95 -0.26 -4.95
N LEU A 300 -7.11 -1.02 -6.03
CA LEU A 300 -6.18 -2.07 -6.45
C LEU A 300 -5.12 -1.59 -7.45
N GLU A 301 -5.11 -0.31 -7.83
CA GLU A 301 -4.05 0.25 -8.67
C GLU A 301 -2.70 0.28 -7.91
N ALA A 302 -1.61 -0.05 -8.61
CA ALA A 302 -0.28 0.06 -8.04
C ALA A 302 0.02 1.50 -7.61
N THR A 303 0.74 1.67 -6.50
CA THR A 303 1.07 2.97 -5.86
C THR A 303 -0.12 3.77 -5.32
N SER A 304 -1.33 3.20 -5.36
CA SER A 304 -2.51 3.81 -4.76
C SER A 304 -2.61 3.57 -3.25
N PHE A 305 -3.49 4.34 -2.62
CA PHE A 305 -3.85 4.22 -1.21
C PHE A 305 -5.33 3.86 -1.04
N SER A 306 -5.60 3.10 0.01
CA SER A 306 -6.92 2.68 0.46
C SER A 306 -7.19 3.15 1.90
N ASP A 307 -8.46 3.42 2.19
CA ASP A 307 -9.01 3.66 3.52
C ASP A 307 -9.65 2.38 4.03
N VAL A 308 -9.03 1.75 5.03
CA VAL A 308 -9.41 0.40 5.48
C VAL A 308 -9.57 0.38 6.99
N GLY A 309 -10.64 -0.25 7.49
CA GLY A 309 -10.85 -0.42 8.93
C GLY A 309 -11.06 0.89 9.71
N GLY A 310 -11.53 1.94 9.02
CA GLY A 310 -11.84 3.26 9.60
C GLY A 310 -10.63 4.19 9.70
N LEU A 311 -9.47 3.75 9.22
CA LEU A 311 -8.30 4.60 9.00
C LEU A 311 -8.39 5.24 7.62
N LYS A 312 -7.53 6.23 7.38
CA LYS A 312 -7.40 6.91 6.09
C LYS A 312 -6.01 6.75 5.51
N ALA A 313 -5.94 6.31 4.26
CA ALA A 313 -4.71 6.06 3.49
C ALA A 313 -3.67 5.25 4.28
N ASN A 314 -4.13 4.14 4.88
CA ASN A 314 -3.32 3.24 5.71
C ASN A 314 -2.84 1.99 4.97
N VAL A 315 -3.51 1.61 3.89
CA VAL A 315 -3.10 0.48 3.04
C VAL A 315 -2.67 1.02 1.68
N SER A 316 -1.52 0.57 1.18
CA SER A 316 -1.04 0.90 -0.16
C SER A 316 -0.48 -0.31 -0.90
N ILE A 317 -0.36 -0.19 -2.22
CA ILE A 317 0.26 -1.21 -3.08
C ILE A 317 1.58 -0.64 -3.60
N ALA A 318 2.69 -1.41 -3.51
CA ALA A 318 3.98 -0.96 -4.02
C ALA A 318 4.00 -0.87 -5.56
N ALA A 319 4.93 -0.09 -6.11
CA ALA A 319 5.10 -0.01 -7.55
C ALA A 319 5.46 -1.38 -8.15
N GLY A 320 4.81 -1.73 -9.27
CA GLY A 320 5.06 -3.00 -9.99
C GLY A 320 4.38 -4.22 -9.39
N VAL A 321 3.51 -4.04 -8.40
CA VAL A 321 2.66 -5.08 -7.82
C VAL A 321 1.27 -5.01 -8.45
N THR A 322 0.70 -6.17 -8.77
CA THR A 322 -0.71 -6.31 -9.14
C THR A 322 -1.40 -7.06 -8.00
N ILE A 323 -2.55 -6.56 -7.55
CA ILE A 323 -3.48 -7.28 -6.67
C ILE A 323 -4.77 -7.43 -7.44
N GLU A 324 -5.26 -8.66 -7.61
CA GLU A 324 -6.35 -8.95 -8.53
C GLU A 324 -7.72 -8.79 -7.87
N ASN A 325 -7.86 -9.06 -6.57
CA ASN A 325 -9.18 -9.22 -5.96
C ASN A 325 -9.36 -8.36 -4.72
N ALA A 326 -10.60 -7.94 -4.47
CA ALA A 326 -10.97 -7.20 -3.27
C ALA A 326 -12.30 -7.70 -2.71
N ILE A 327 -12.37 -7.78 -1.39
CA ILE A 327 -13.58 -8.09 -0.63
C ILE A 327 -13.78 -6.96 0.39
N GLY A 328 -14.82 -6.16 0.17
CA GLY A 328 -15.33 -5.18 1.10
C GLY A 328 -16.02 -5.82 2.31
N GLY A 329 -16.54 -4.97 3.18
CA GLY A 329 -17.10 -5.30 4.48
C GLY A 329 -18.61 -5.28 4.50
N SER A 330 -19.15 -4.76 5.62
CA SER A 330 -20.57 -4.50 5.80
C SER A 330 -20.93 -3.00 5.81
N GLY A 331 -19.95 -2.15 5.50
CA GLY A 331 -20.10 -0.71 5.32
C GLY A 331 -20.55 -0.38 3.90
N ASN A 332 -20.66 0.91 3.58
CA ASN A 332 -20.90 1.34 2.20
C ASN A 332 -19.55 1.61 1.54
N ASP A 333 -19.06 0.64 0.79
CA ASP A 333 -17.68 0.62 0.32
C ASP A 333 -17.55 1.14 -1.11
N VAL A 334 -16.39 1.73 -1.42
CA VAL A 334 -15.99 2.07 -2.79
C VAL A 334 -14.81 1.18 -3.16
N ILE A 335 -14.96 0.35 -4.19
CA ILE A 335 -13.95 -0.62 -4.62
C ILE A 335 -13.60 -0.36 -6.08
N ILE A 336 -12.31 -0.09 -6.33
CA ILE A 336 -11.74 0.14 -7.66
C ILE A 336 -10.74 -0.99 -7.94
N GLY A 337 -10.95 -1.70 -9.04
CA GLY A 337 -10.00 -2.64 -9.61
C GLY A 337 -8.84 -1.96 -10.33
N ASN A 338 -8.25 -2.63 -11.31
CA ASN A 338 -7.09 -2.15 -12.06
C ASN A 338 -7.17 -2.57 -13.54
N GLU A 339 -6.05 -2.82 -14.20
CA GLU A 339 -6.01 -3.25 -15.61
C GLU A 339 -6.02 -4.78 -15.78
N ALA A 340 -5.98 -5.52 -14.68
CA ALA A 340 -6.07 -6.98 -14.67
C ALA A 340 -7.52 -7.43 -14.49
N ASN A 341 -7.80 -8.70 -14.77
CA ASN A 341 -9.12 -9.26 -14.48
C ASN A 341 -9.32 -9.33 -12.96
N ASN A 342 -10.28 -8.58 -12.44
CA ASN A 342 -10.55 -8.50 -11.01
C ASN A 342 -11.78 -9.30 -10.58
N GLU A 343 -11.73 -9.91 -9.39
CA GLU A 343 -12.93 -10.33 -8.65
C GLU A 343 -13.20 -9.35 -7.50
N LEU A 344 -14.23 -8.51 -7.66
CA LEU A 344 -14.60 -7.47 -6.70
C LEU A 344 -15.91 -7.84 -6.00
N ARG A 345 -15.90 -7.84 -4.67
CA ARG A 345 -17.07 -8.15 -3.84
C ARG A 345 -17.32 -6.99 -2.88
N GLY A 346 -18.46 -6.30 -3.02
CA GLY A 346 -18.87 -5.22 -2.12
C GLY A 346 -19.13 -5.74 -0.72
N GLY A 347 -20.04 -6.71 -0.61
CA GLY A 347 -20.33 -7.40 0.64
C GLY A 347 -21.74 -7.09 1.10
N ALA A 348 -21.88 -6.47 2.26
CA ALA A 348 -23.17 -5.91 2.68
C ALA A 348 -23.04 -4.39 2.78
N GLY A 349 -24.16 -3.68 2.67
CA GLY A 349 -24.11 -2.22 2.56
C GLY A 349 -24.36 -1.82 1.13
N ASN A 350 -24.41 -0.52 0.86
CA ASN A 350 -24.62 -0.05 -0.51
C ASN A 350 -23.23 0.26 -1.07
N ASP A 351 -22.77 -0.52 -2.03
CA ASP A 351 -21.39 -0.45 -2.49
C ASP A 351 -21.27 0.18 -3.88
N VAL A 352 -20.10 0.74 -4.18
CA VAL A 352 -19.73 1.25 -5.51
C VAL A 352 -18.56 0.42 -6.02
N LEU A 353 -18.78 -0.32 -7.10
CA LEU A 353 -17.78 -1.18 -7.72
C LEU A 353 -17.40 -0.63 -9.09
N PHE A 354 -16.10 -0.44 -9.32
CA PHE A 354 -15.52 -0.07 -10.61
C PHE A 354 -14.45 -1.10 -10.97
N GLY A 355 -14.71 -1.93 -11.98
CA GLY A 355 -13.79 -2.98 -12.42
C GLY A 355 -12.47 -2.41 -12.95
N GLY A 356 -12.55 -1.45 -13.87
CA GLY A 356 -11.38 -0.96 -14.59
C GLY A 356 -11.30 -1.63 -15.96
N GLU A 357 -10.09 -1.84 -16.47
CA GLU A 357 -9.92 -2.62 -17.70
C GLU A 357 -9.72 -4.09 -17.34
N GLY A 358 -10.24 -5.00 -18.16
CA GLY A 358 -10.13 -6.43 -17.88
C GLY A 358 -11.38 -7.17 -18.31
N ALA A 359 -11.49 -8.43 -17.92
CA ALA A 359 -12.75 -9.16 -17.87
C ALA A 359 -13.08 -9.40 -16.40
N ASP A 360 -13.78 -8.44 -15.80
CA ASP A 360 -13.98 -8.42 -14.36
C ASP A 360 -15.22 -9.22 -13.95
N LYS A 361 -15.22 -9.68 -12.70
CA LYS A 361 -16.40 -10.26 -12.06
C LYS A 361 -16.75 -9.44 -10.84
N LEU A 362 -17.97 -8.93 -10.83
CA LEU A 362 -18.45 -7.98 -9.86
C LEU A 362 -19.61 -8.58 -9.08
N TRP A 363 -19.51 -8.58 -7.76
CA TRP A 363 -20.59 -8.94 -6.84
C TRP A 363 -20.90 -7.73 -5.97
N GLY A 364 -22.11 -7.18 -6.10
CA GLY A 364 -22.56 -6.13 -5.19
C GLY A 364 -22.74 -6.70 -3.79
N GLY A 365 -23.43 -7.84 -3.72
CA GLY A 365 -23.79 -8.49 -2.47
C GLY A 365 -25.17 -8.04 -2.01
N SER A 366 -25.30 -7.62 -0.75
CA SER A 366 -26.60 -7.19 -0.21
C SER A 366 -26.64 -5.70 0.02
N GLY A 367 -27.53 -5.00 -0.65
CA GLY A 367 -27.70 -3.56 -0.51
C GLY A 367 -28.26 -2.99 -1.80
N SER A 368 -28.07 -1.70 -2.02
CA SER A 368 -28.35 -1.04 -3.30
C SER A 368 -27.03 -0.64 -3.93
N ASP A 369 -26.49 -1.52 -4.76
CA ASP A 369 -25.12 -1.42 -5.25
C ASP A 369 -25.05 -0.71 -6.60
N ILE A 370 -23.90 -0.10 -6.89
CA ILE A 370 -23.65 0.64 -8.13
C ILE A 370 -22.43 0.06 -8.82
N PHE A 371 -22.63 -0.49 -10.01
CA PHE A 371 -21.58 -0.95 -10.92
C PHE A 371 -21.26 0.15 -11.92
N VAL A 372 -20.06 0.71 -11.84
CA VAL A 372 -19.66 1.91 -12.58
C VAL A 372 -18.81 1.54 -13.78
N TYR A 373 -19.08 2.19 -14.91
CA TYR A 373 -18.26 2.08 -16.12
C TYR A 373 -17.83 3.46 -16.62
N GLY A 374 -16.53 3.61 -16.84
CA GLY A 374 -15.83 4.85 -17.11
C GLY A 374 -15.43 5.04 -18.58
N ARG A 375 -15.12 3.93 -19.26
CA ARG A 375 -14.59 3.88 -20.64
C ARG A 375 -15.15 2.69 -21.41
N ALA A 376 -15.07 2.73 -22.73
CA ALA A 376 -15.44 1.58 -23.56
C ALA A 376 -14.51 0.37 -23.34
N THR A 377 -13.24 0.62 -23.01
CA THR A 377 -12.25 -0.43 -22.73
C THR A 377 -12.50 -1.17 -21.42
N ASP A 378 -13.31 -0.60 -20.53
CA ASP A 378 -13.65 -1.24 -19.26
C ASP A 378 -14.43 -2.54 -19.45
N SER A 379 -15.14 -2.71 -20.57
CA SER A 379 -15.88 -3.95 -20.83
C SER A 379 -16.07 -4.24 -22.31
N THR A 380 -15.00 -4.67 -22.97
CA THR A 380 -15.04 -4.91 -24.42
C THR A 380 -15.84 -6.18 -24.76
N PRO A 381 -16.51 -6.27 -25.92
CA PRO A 381 -17.20 -7.49 -26.34
C PRO A 381 -16.32 -8.76 -26.41
N ALA A 382 -15.01 -8.61 -26.57
CA ALA A 382 -14.06 -9.72 -26.57
C ALA A 382 -13.76 -10.25 -25.16
N ASN A 383 -13.79 -9.37 -24.17
CA ASN A 383 -13.50 -9.62 -22.76
C ASN A 383 -14.56 -8.88 -21.92
N PRO A 384 -15.82 -9.34 -21.94
CA PRO A 384 -16.89 -8.63 -21.24
C PRO A 384 -16.83 -8.94 -19.75
N ASP A 385 -17.24 -7.95 -18.96
CA ASP A 385 -17.43 -8.08 -17.52
C ASP A 385 -18.66 -8.90 -17.23
N TRP A 386 -18.67 -9.44 -16.02
CA TRP A 386 -19.80 -10.12 -15.43
C TRP A 386 -20.21 -9.46 -14.13
N ILE A 387 -21.43 -8.92 -14.10
CA ILE A 387 -22.13 -8.65 -12.85
C ILE A 387 -22.85 -9.93 -12.43
N MET A 388 -22.46 -10.47 -11.28
CA MET A 388 -22.73 -11.86 -10.93
C MET A 388 -23.99 -12.07 -10.07
N ASP A 389 -24.54 -11.01 -9.48
CA ASP A 389 -25.65 -11.08 -8.52
C ASP A 389 -26.65 -9.91 -8.61
N PHE A 390 -26.77 -9.27 -9.77
CA PHE A 390 -27.60 -8.07 -9.96
C PHE A 390 -29.08 -8.25 -9.56
N GLU A 391 -29.58 -7.42 -8.65
CA GLU A 391 -30.98 -7.37 -8.22
C GLU A 391 -31.72 -6.20 -8.90
N GLY A 392 -32.60 -6.53 -9.84
CA GLY A 392 -33.40 -5.56 -10.58
C GLY A 392 -34.33 -4.73 -9.68
N GLY A 393 -34.37 -3.42 -9.89
CA GLY A 393 -35.09 -2.46 -9.07
C GLY A 393 -34.38 -2.05 -7.78
N ILE A 394 -33.22 -2.63 -7.48
CA ILE A 394 -32.39 -2.33 -6.32
C ILE A 394 -31.03 -1.79 -6.77
N ASP A 395 -30.29 -2.60 -7.51
CA ASP A 395 -28.95 -2.25 -8.00
C ASP A 395 -28.99 -1.32 -9.21
N LYS A 396 -27.85 -0.70 -9.51
CA LYS A 396 -27.69 0.25 -10.60
C LYS A 396 -26.43 -0.01 -11.41
N ILE A 397 -26.53 0.26 -12.71
CA ILE A 397 -25.39 0.37 -13.61
C ILE A 397 -25.20 1.84 -13.95
N ASP A 398 -24.04 2.39 -13.62
CA ASP A 398 -23.70 3.80 -13.85
C ASP A 398 -22.90 3.95 -15.14
N LEU A 399 -23.52 4.60 -16.12
CA LEU A 399 -22.97 4.94 -17.43
C LEU A 399 -22.92 6.47 -17.63
N SER A 400 -23.11 7.25 -16.56
CA SER A 400 -23.33 8.69 -16.61
C SER A 400 -22.16 9.48 -17.21
N VAL A 401 -20.94 8.92 -17.19
CA VAL A 401 -19.77 9.57 -17.78
C VAL A 401 -19.85 9.65 -19.31
N PHE A 402 -20.55 8.70 -19.97
CA PHE A 402 -20.62 8.62 -21.42
C PHE A 402 -21.48 9.73 -22.06
N HIS A 403 -21.82 10.78 -21.30
CA HIS A 403 -22.67 11.90 -21.70
C HIS A 403 -21.89 13.14 -22.13
N ALA A 404 -20.59 13.26 -21.82
CA ALA A 404 -19.85 14.51 -22.04
C ALA A 404 -19.57 14.85 -23.52
N GLU A 405 -19.53 13.86 -24.43
CA GLU A 405 -19.14 14.09 -25.84
C GLU A 405 -20.13 13.58 -26.91
N THR A 406 -21.02 12.62 -26.59
CA THR A 406 -21.80 11.85 -27.60
C THR A 406 -23.30 12.11 -27.61
N GLY A 407 -23.83 12.95 -26.71
CA GLY A 407 -25.28 13.14 -26.55
C GLY A 407 -25.95 12.15 -25.58
N GLY A 408 -25.17 11.27 -24.96
CA GLY A 408 -25.59 10.40 -23.87
C GLY A 408 -26.07 9.02 -24.28
N ILE A 409 -26.14 8.12 -23.29
CA ILE A 409 -26.67 6.77 -23.47
C ILE A 409 -28.19 6.79 -23.60
N HIS A 410 -28.72 6.07 -24.58
CA HIS A 410 -30.15 5.91 -24.80
C HIS A 410 -30.48 4.50 -25.31
N PHE A 411 -31.54 3.91 -24.76
CA PHE A 411 -31.94 2.54 -25.11
C PHE A 411 -32.68 2.48 -26.45
N VAL A 412 -32.31 1.49 -27.26
CA VAL A 412 -32.90 1.18 -28.57
C VAL A 412 -33.32 -0.29 -28.63
N ASP A 413 -34.16 -0.65 -29.61
CA ASP A 413 -34.54 -2.04 -29.91
C ASP A 413 -33.63 -2.70 -30.94
N HIS A 414 -32.85 -1.91 -31.69
CA HIS A 414 -31.79 -2.35 -32.60
C HIS A 414 -30.76 -1.22 -32.79
N PHE A 415 -29.49 -1.59 -33.00
CA PHE A 415 -28.45 -0.61 -33.35
C PHE A 415 -28.65 -0.08 -34.76
N SER A 416 -28.61 1.25 -34.90
CA SER A 416 -28.55 1.93 -36.19
C SER A 416 -27.13 2.41 -36.53
N GLY A 417 -26.23 2.37 -35.55
CA GLY A 417 -24.81 2.72 -35.69
C GLY A 417 -24.44 4.07 -35.10
N TYR A 418 -25.37 4.78 -34.46
CA TYR A 418 -25.06 6.02 -33.76
C TYR A 418 -24.40 5.74 -32.40
N ALA A 419 -23.52 6.65 -32.01
CA ALA A 419 -22.93 6.66 -30.67
C ALA A 419 -24.02 6.83 -29.59
N GLY A 420 -23.82 6.19 -28.45
CA GLY A 420 -24.71 6.24 -27.29
C GLY A 420 -25.91 5.31 -27.36
N GLU A 421 -26.12 4.57 -28.46
CA GLU A 421 -27.16 3.54 -28.51
C GLU A 421 -26.82 2.41 -27.52
N ALA A 422 -27.81 1.99 -26.71
CA ALA A 422 -27.70 0.85 -25.80
C ALA A 422 -28.82 -0.16 -26.08
N LEU A 423 -28.47 -1.44 -26.08
CA LEU A 423 -29.40 -2.56 -26.26
C LEU A 423 -29.31 -3.49 -25.05
N LEU A 424 -30.43 -3.67 -24.36
CA LEU A 424 -30.57 -4.63 -23.27
C LEU A 424 -31.39 -5.82 -23.76
N THR A 425 -30.81 -7.02 -23.70
CA THR A 425 -31.51 -8.28 -24.01
C THR A 425 -31.47 -9.20 -22.79
N TYR A 426 -32.50 -10.02 -22.61
CA TYR A 426 -32.62 -10.95 -21.48
C TYR A 426 -32.99 -12.34 -21.97
N ASP A 427 -32.24 -13.34 -21.52
CA ASP A 427 -32.53 -14.75 -21.72
C ASP A 427 -33.09 -15.38 -20.42
N PRO A 428 -34.40 -15.72 -20.37
CA PRO A 428 -35.01 -16.30 -19.18
C PRO A 428 -34.59 -17.74 -18.90
N ASP A 429 -34.03 -18.46 -19.87
CA ASP A 429 -33.58 -19.85 -19.67
C ASP A 429 -32.24 -19.91 -18.92
N THR A 430 -31.39 -18.90 -19.12
CA THR A 430 -30.08 -18.78 -18.47
C THR A 430 -30.06 -17.77 -17.32
N ASN A 431 -31.10 -16.93 -17.22
CA ASN A 431 -31.16 -15.77 -16.32
C ASN A 431 -30.01 -14.78 -16.54
N ILE A 432 -29.63 -14.58 -17.80
CA ILE A 432 -28.56 -13.67 -18.19
C ILE A 432 -29.13 -12.54 -19.04
N SER A 433 -28.78 -11.31 -18.69
CA SER A 433 -28.97 -10.13 -19.54
C SER A 433 -27.64 -9.71 -20.19
N ASP A 434 -27.73 -9.29 -21.45
CA ASP A 434 -26.63 -8.62 -22.15
C ASP A 434 -26.96 -7.13 -22.26
N LEU A 435 -26.08 -6.29 -21.71
CA LEU A 435 -26.07 -4.85 -21.93
C LEU A 435 -24.99 -4.53 -22.96
N ALA A 436 -25.39 -4.30 -24.21
CA ALA A 436 -24.49 -3.88 -25.28
C ALA A 436 -24.63 -2.37 -25.51
N VAL A 437 -23.51 -1.66 -25.67
CA VAL A 437 -23.49 -0.21 -25.93
C VAL A 437 -22.57 0.09 -27.10
N ASN A 438 -22.99 1.01 -27.97
CA ASN A 438 -22.16 1.55 -29.05
C ASN A 438 -21.65 2.93 -28.62
N ILE A 439 -20.52 2.98 -27.93
CA ILE A 439 -19.94 4.22 -27.39
C ILE A 439 -19.31 5.04 -28.52
N GLY A 440 -18.51 4.41 -29.40
CA GLY A 440 -17.74 5.09 -30.44
C GLY A 440 -18.53 5.49 -31.69
N GLY A 441 -19.68 4.88 -31.97
CA GLY A 441 -20.59 5.28 -33.07
C GLY A 441 -20.03 5.09 -34.48
N ALA A 442 -19.12 4.14 -34.69
CA ALA A 442 -18.47 3.93 -35.98
C ALA A 442 -19.24 3.00 -36.92
N GLU A 443 -19.91 1.98 -36.38
CA GLU A 443 -20.71 0.98 -37.10
C GLU A 443 -21.88 0.51 -36.20
N ALA A 444 -22.83 -0.26 -36.73
CA ALA A 444 -23.93 -0.88 -35.95
C ALA A 444 -23.44 -2.09 -35.11
N ILE A 445 -22.20 -2.03 -34.62
CA ILE A 445 -21.53 -3.05 -33.83
C ILE A 445 -21.21 -2.41 -32.48
N PRO A 446 -21.69 -2.97 -31.36
CA PRO A 446 -21.36 -2.44 -30.04
C PRO A 446 -19.87 -2.66 -29.75
N ASP A 447 -19.25 -1.69 -29.11
CA ASP A 447 -17.85 -1.71 -28.66
C ASP A 447 -17.73 -1.87 -27.14
N PHE A 448 -18.86 -2.02 -26.44
CA PHE A 448 -18.98 -2.29 -25.02
C PHE A 448 -20.06 -3.35 -24.75
N LEU A 449 -19.78 -4.29 -23.85
CA LEU A 449 -20.67 -5.38 -23.47
C LEU A 449 -20.47 -5.79 -22.01
N VAL A 450 -21.55 -5.74 -21.22
CA VAL A 450 -21.59 -6.32 -19.87
C VAL A 450 -22.56 -7.50 -19.86
N LYS A 451 -22.12 -8.61 -19.27
CA LYS A 451 -22.95 -9.78 -18.96
C LYS A 451 -23.49 -9.65 -17.55
N ILE A 452 -24.78 -9.90 -17.36
CA ILE A 452 -25.45 -9.65 -16.09
C ILE A 452 -26.23 -10.89 -15.71
N VAL A 453 -25.89 -11.51 -14.58
CA VAL A 453 -26.72 -12.57 -13.98
C VAL A 453 -27.86 -11.90 -13.22
N GLY A 454 -29.01 -11.81 -13.86
CA GLY A 454 -30.15 -11.01 -13.37
C GLY A 454 -30.88 -10.29 -14.49
N GLN A 455 -31.94 -9.57 -14.14
CA GLN A 455 -32.79 -8.86 -15.08
C GLN A 455 -32.91 -7.37 -14.71
N PRO A 456 -32.02 -6.50 -15.24
CA PRO A 456 -32.14 -5.06 -15.05
C PRO A 456 -33.40 -4.47 -15.69
N MET A 457 -33.94 -3.44 -15.05
CA MET A 457 -35.08 -2.66 -15.50
C MET A 457 -34.60 -1.31 -16.05
N GLN A 458 -34.74 -1.12 -17.37
CA GLN A 458 -34.34 0.13 -18.06
C GLN A 458 -34.87 1.42 -17.40
N ALA A 459 -36.05 1.37 -16.75
CA ALA A 459 -36.68 2.53 -16.16
C ALA A 459 -36.08 2.98 -14.82
N THR A 460 -35.33 2.12 -14.12
CA THR A 460 -34.93 2.33 -12.72
C THR A 460 -33.47 2.02 -12.42
N ASP A 461 -32.85 1.15 -13.21
CA ASP A 461 -31.60 0.47 -12.84
C ASP A 461 -30.37 1.04 -13.55
N PHE A 462 -30.53 2.15 -14.28
CA PHE A 462 -29.45 2.80 -15.02
C PHE A 462 -29.31 4.26 -14.58
N ILE A 463 -28.07 4.70 -14.46
CA ILE A 463 -27.71 6.11 -14.29
C ILE A 463 -27.09 6.57 -15.63
N VAL A 464 -27.83 7.41 -16.35
CA VAL A 464 -27.50 7.99 -17.67
C VAL A 464 -27.92 9.45 -17.65
#